data_AF-K0SQP4-F1
#
_entry.id   AF-K0SQP4-F1
#
_cell.length_a   1.000
_cell.length_b   1.000
_cell.length_c   1.000
_cell.angle_alpha   90.00
_cell.angle_beta   90.00
_cell.angle_gamma   90.00
#
_symmetry.space_group_name_H-M   'P 1'
#
loop_
_entity.id
_entity.type
_entity.pdbx_description
1 polymer ?
#
loop_
_entity_poly.entity_id
_entity_poly.type
_entity_poly.pdbx_seq_one_letter_code
_entity_poly.pdbx_strand_id
1 'polypeptide(L)'
;FKQKVSEGSMTARVRVGAGIDNVAGVKLPIFTYFETGAATDNASLGLVGGGKKIQLVREKYSHLLQNLIKLASLQTSFVTLDEAMKVTNRRVNALENVTIPRIQGVLDYIDRELDELEREDFTRLKLVQGKKEVAMEEARKENEAKGVNRMKANEADITSNYDAGDDADVVF
;
A
#
# COMPACT_ATOMS: atom_id res chain seq x y z
N PHE A 1 53.67 -44.24 -38.45
CA PHE A 1 52.75 -44.11 -37.31
C PHE A 1 52.37 -42.65 -37.10
N LYS A 2 51.34 -42.15 -37.79
CA LYS A 2 50.75 -40.83 -37.54
C LYS A 2 49.37 -41.08 -36.94
N GLN A 3 49.26 -41.13 -35.60
CA GLN A 3 47.96 -41.09 -34.95
C GLN A 3 47.46 -39.66 -35.03
N LYS A 4 46.42 -39.42 -35.84
CA LYS A 4 45.54 -38.26 -35.67
C LYS A 4 44.87 -38.45 -34.32
N VAL A 5 45.32 -37.72 -33.31
CA VAL A 5 44.51 -37.42 -32.14
C VAL A 5 43.31 -36.64 -32.69
N SER A 6 42.12 -37.21 -32.61
CA SER A 6 40.90 -36.50 -32.94
C SER A 6 40.73 -35.42 -31.87
N GLU A 7 41.15 -34.20 -32.18
CA GLU A 7 40.73 -33.02 -31.42
C GLU A 7 39.21 -32.90 -31.61
N GLY A 8 38.46 -33.41 -30.63
CA GLY A 8 37.02 -33.18 -30.57
C GLY A 8 36.75 -31.68 -30.44
N SER A 9 35.75 -31.21 -31.18
CA SER A 9 35.22 -29.84 -31.09
C SER A 9 35.05 -29.42 -29.61
N MET A 10 35.62 -28.26 -29.24
CA MET A 10 35.57 -27.60 -27.93
C MET A 10 34.14 -27.11 -27.55
N THR A 11 33.11 -27.82 -27.96
CA THR A 11 31.71 -27.46 -27.68
C THR A 11 31.15 -28.35 -26.57
N ALA A 12 30.57 -27.71 -25.54
CA ALA A 12 29.92 -28.43 -24.47
C ALA A 12 28.66 -29.16 -24.98
N ARG A 13 28.58 -30.46 -24.67
CA ARG A 13 27.40 -31.31 -24.95
C ARG A 13 26.18 -30.89 -24.14
N VAL A 14 26.39 -30.58 -22.87
CA VAL A 14 25.33 -30.09 -21.98
C VAL A 14 25.47 -28.58 -21.85
N ARG A 15 24.36 -27.86 -22.05
CA ARG A 15 24.24 -26.43 -21.84
C ARG A 15 23.12 -26.17 -20.83
N VAL A 16 23.22 -25.05 -20.14
CA VAL A 16 22.20 -24.59 -19.19
C VAL A 16 21.55 -23.34 -19.76
N GLY A 17 20.23 -23.33 -19.86
CA GLY A 17 19.47 -22.13 -20.18
C GLY A 17 18.93 -21.48 -18.92
N ALA A 18 18.95 -20.16 -18.89
CA ALA A 18 18.31 -19.38 -17.85
C ALA A 18 16.89 -19.01 -18.31
N GLY A 19 15.91 -19.32 -17.48
CA GLY A 19 14.54 -18.84 -17.59
C GLY A 19 14.20 -17.97 -16.39
N ILE A 20 13.06 -17.27 -16.47
CA ILE A 20 12.52 -16.48 -15.37
C ILE A 20 11.14 -17.06 -15.05
N ASP A 21 10.92 -17.38 -13.80
CA ASP A 21 9.63 -17.76 -13.25
C ASP A 21 9.14 -16.67 -12.29
N ASN A 22 7.84 -16.42 -12.24
CA ASN A 22 7.28 -15.37 -11.38
C ASN A 22 6.40 -15.99 -10.31
N VAL A 23 6.84 -15.90 -9.06
CA VAL A 23 6.11 -16.44 -7.90
C VAL A 23 5.84 -15.30 -6.93
N ALA A 24 4.57 -15.07 -6.62
CA ALA A 24 4.12 -14.03 -5.68
C ALA A 24 4.68 -12.61 -5.97
N GLY A 25 4.91 -12.29 -7.25
CA GLY A 25 5.43 -10.98 -7.68
C GLY A 25 6.96 -10.86 -7.63
N VAL A 26 7.68 -11.91 -7.25
CA VAL A 26 9.14 -11.99 -7.28
C VAL A 26 9.56 -12.82 -8.48
N LYS A 27 10.43 -12.24 -9.33
CA LYS A 27 11.02 -12.91 -10.50
C LYS A 27 12.19 -13.79 -10.05
N LEU A 28 11.99 -15.10 -10.10
CA LEU A 28 12.98 -16.10 -9.73
C LEU A 28 13.70 -16.62 -10.98
N PRO A 29 15.04 -16.67 -10.99
CA PRO A 29 15.78 -17.32 -12.05
C PRO A 29 15.64 -18.84 -11.94
N ILE A 30 15.29 -19.50 -13.05
CA ILE A 30 15.24 -20.96 -13.16
C ILE A 30 16.26 -21.46 -14.16
N PHE A 31 16.97 -22.54 -13.84
CA PHE A 31 17.93 -23.16 -14.74
C PHE A 31 17.34 -24.41 -15.37
N THR A 32 17.41 -24.49 -16.70
CA THR A 32 16.90 -25.59 -17.50
C THR A 32 18.04 -26.33 -18.20
N TYR A 33 17.95 -27.66 -18.20
CA TYR A 33 18.94 -28.55 -18.80
C TYR A 33 18.68 -28.68 -20.30
N PHE A 34 19.69 -28.38 -21.12
CA PHE A 34 19.65 -28.56 -22.57
C PHE A 34 20.80 -29.46 -23.04
N GLU A 35 20.48 -30.58 -23.69
CA GLU A 35 21.46 -31.33 -24.46
C GLU A 35 21.55 -30.73 -25.86
N THR A 36 22.67 -30.06 -26.14
CA THR A 36 23.05 -29.81 -27.52
C THR A 36 23.56 -31.14 -28.04
N GLY A 37 22.89 -31.72 -29.05
CA GLY A 37 23.24 -32.99 -29.68
C GLY A 37 24.58 -32.97 -30.43
N ALA A 38 25.57 -32.21 -29.93
CA ALA A 38 26.95 -32.23 -30.37
C ALA A 38 27.39 -33.69 -30.45
N ALA A 39 27.77 -34.04 -31.67
CA ALA A 39 27.88 -35.40 -32.16
C ALA A 39 28.78 -36.26 -31.28
N THR A 40 28.52 -37.54 -31.37
CA THR A 40 29.14 -38.67 -30.68
C THR A 40 30.64 -38.84 -31.00
N ASP A 41 31.46 -37.80 -30.87
CA ASP A 41 32.91 -37.89 -31.15
C ASP A 41 33.65 -38.81 -30.16
N ASN A 42 33.05 -39.08 -29.00
CA ASN A 42 33.62 -39.96 -27.97
C ASN A 42 33.07 -41.39 -28.00
N ALA A 43 32.29 -41.78 -29.02
CA ALA A 43 31.79 -43.16 -29.14
C ALA A 43 32.94 -44.19 -29.34
N SER A 44 34.11 -43.72 -29.79
CA SER A 44 35.33 -44.54 -29.95
C SER A 44 36.09 -44.79 -28.63
N LEU A 45 35.66 -44.18 -27.51
CA LEU A 45 36.33 -44.31 -26.23
C LEU A 45 36.01 -45.66 -25.57
N GLY A 46 36.74 -46.72 -25.94
CA GLY A 46 36.61 -48.02 -25.27
C GLY A 46 36.87 -49.29 -26.07
N LEU A 47 37.43 -49.19 -27.28
CA LEU A 47 37.60 -50.31 -28.23
C LEU A 47 38.38 -51.52 -27.67
N VAL A 48 39.24 -51.33 -26.66
CA VAL A 48 40.14 -52.38 -26.12
C VAL A 48 39.59 -53.06 -24.85
N GLY A 49 38.42 -52.66 -24.33
CA GLY A 49 37.74 -53.38 -23.24
C GLY A 49 37.26 -52.54 -22.04
N GLY A 50 37.43 -51.21 -22.09
CA GLY A 50 36.99 -50.28 -21.03
C GLY A 50 35.64 -49.59 -21.28
N GLY A 51 35.11 -49.67 -22.51
CA GLY A 51 33.96 -48.86 -22.93
C GLY A 51 32.70 -49.02 -22.07
N LYS A 52 32.39 -50.25 -21.63
CA LYS A 52 31.20 -50.52 -20.79
C LYS A 52 31.23 -49.79 -19.45
N LYS A 53 32.39 -49.75 -18.77
CA LYS A 53 32.52 -49.05 -17.48
C LYS A 53 32.48 -47.53 -17.67
N ILE A 54 33.12 -47.03 -18.72
CA ILE A 54 33.12 -45.59 -19.07
C ILE A 54 31.70 -45.12 -19.38
N GLN A 55 30.93 -45.91 -20.13
CA GLN A 55 29.54 -45.60 -20.45
C GLN A 55 28.65 -45.56 -19.19
N LEU A 56 28.81 -46.51 -18.28
CA LEU A 56 28.08 -46.52 -17.01
C LEU A 56 28.41 -45.29 -16.14
N VAL A 57 29.68 -44.90 -16.06
CA VAL A 57 30.10 -43.68 -15.33
C VAL A 57 29.51 -42.43 -15.99
N ARG A 58 29.49 -42.38 -17.32
CA ARG A 58 28.90 -41.27 -18.08
C ARG A 58 27.41 -41.12 -17.79
N GLU A 59 26.65 -42.21 -17.77
CA GLU A 59 25.22 -42.20 -17.45
C GLU A 59 24.98 -41.69 -16.02
N LYS A 60 25.73 -42.19 -15.04
CA LYS A 60 25.66 -41.70 -13.65
C LYS A 60 26.02 -40.22 -13.54
N TYR A 61 27.02 -39.77 -14.30
CA TYR A 61 27.44 -38.36 -14.31
C TYR A 61 26.38 -37.45 -14.93
N SER A 62 25.72 -37.88 -16.02
CA SER A 62 24.59 -37.15 -16.61
C SER A 62 23.44 -36.97 -15.62
N HIS A 63 23.09 -38.01 -14.85
CA HIS A 63 22.06 -37.91 -13.81
C HIS A 63 22.49 -36.98 -12.66
N LEU A 64 23.75 -37.06 -12.21
CA LEU A 64 24.28 -36.15 -11.20
C LEU A 64 24.22 -34.70 -11.66
N LEU A 65 24.59 -34.42 -12.91
CA LEU A 65 24.59 -33.08 -13.48
C LEU A 65 23.17 -32.49 -13.54
N GLN A 66 22.19 -33.29 -13.92
CA GLN A 66 20.78 -32.86 -13.93
C GLN A 66 20.30 -32.48 -12.53
N ASN A 67 20.67 -33.25 -11.50
CA ASN A 67 20.32 -32.93 -10.11
C ASN A 67 21.05 -31.70 -9.59
N LEU A 68 22.32 -31.51 -9.97
CA LEU A 68 23.11 -30.35 -9.58
C LEU A 68 22.52 -29.06 -10.18
N ILE A 69 22.10 -29.09 -11.45
CA ILE A 69 21.44 -27.94 -12.09
C ILE A 69 20.12 -27.59 -11.38
N LYS A 70 19.32 -28.59 -10.99
CA LYS A 70 18.10 -28.38 -10.20
C LYS A 70 18.42 -27.74 -8.83
N LEU A 71 19.44 -28.26 -8.14
CA LEU A 71 19.87 -27.72 -6.85
C LEU A 71 20.36 -26.27 -6.97
N ALA A 72 21.17 -25.98 -7.99
CA ALA A 72 21.64 -24.62 -8.27
C ALA A 72 20.47 -23.68 -8.55
N SER A 73 19.47 -24.12 -9.31
CA SER A 73 18.25 -23.34 -9.56
C SER A 73 17.51 -23.00 -8.28
N LEU A 74 17.32 -23.98 -7.40
CA LEU A 74 16.69 -23.79 -6.09
C LEU A 74 17.51 -22.82 -5.23
N GLN A 75 18.82 -23.00 -5.16
CA GLN A 75 19.70 -22.15 -4.36
C GLN A 75 19.67 -20.68 -4.81
N THR A 76 19.79 -20.43 -6.12
CA THR A 76 19.73 -19.06 -6.65
C THR A 76 18.35 -18.44 -6.41
N SER A 77 17.28 -19.19 -6.64
CA SER A 77 15.91 -18.72 -6.35
C SER A 77 15.73 -18.35 -4.87
N PHE A 78 16.25 -19.16 -3.96
CA PHE A 78 16.17 -18.94 -2.52
C PHE A 78 16.88 -17.65 -2.09
N VAL A 79 18.08 -17.37 -2.61
CA VAL A 79 18.80 -16.13 -2.31
C VAL A 79 18.00 -14.91 -2.79
N THR A 80 17.48 -14.94 -4.02
CA THR A 80 16.69 -13.82 -4.55
C THR A 80 15.39 -13.59 -3.77
N LEU A 81 14.75 -14.68 -3.31
CA LEU A 81 13.54 -14.60 -2.49
C LEU A 81 13.85 -14.02 -1.10
N ASP A 82 14.93 -14.46 -0.46
CA ASP A 82 15.34 -13.95 0.86
C ASP A 82 15.60 -12.44 0.83
N GLU A 83 16.26 -11.93 -0.21
CA GLU A 83 16.47 -10.50 -0.41
C GLU A 83 15.14 -9.73 -0.56
N ALA A 84 14.21 -10.26 -1.38
CA ALA A 84 12.89 -9.67 -1.54
C ALA A 84 12.11 -9.65 -0.21
N MET A 85 12.18 -10.74 0.57
CA MET A 85 11.55 -10.82 1.89
C MET A 85 12.14 -9.79 2.86
N LYS A 86 13.45 -9.60 2.89
CA LYS A 86 14.12 -8.56 3.71
C LYS A 86 13.69 -7.15 3.31
N VAL A 87 13.49 -6.87 2.02
CA VAL A 87 12.98 -5.57 1.56
C VAL A 87 11.54 -5.37 2.04
N THR A 88 10.69 -6.38 1.90
CA THR A 88 9.29 -6.32 2.36
C THR A 88 9.22 -6.11 3.87
N ASN A 89 9.99 -6.85 4.67
CA ASN A 89 10.03 -6.67 6.13
C ASN A 89 10.51 -5.26 6.54
N ARG A 90 11.52 -4.71 5.85
CA ARG A 90 11.94 -3.32 6.09
C ARG A 90 10.85 -2.31 5.75
N ARG A 91 10.08 -2.54 4.69
CA ARG A 91 8.94 -1.68 4.31
C ARG A 91 7.82 -1.76 5.34
N VAL A 92 7.46 -2.96 5.80
CA VAL A 92 6.47 -3.14 6.87
C VAL A 92 6.89 -2.39 8.12
N ASN A 93 8.15 -2.55 8.56
CA ASN A 93 8.67 -1.85 9.72
C ASN A 93 8.66 -0.32 9.57
N ALA A 94 8.98 0.19 8.37
CA ALA A 94 8.93 1.63 8.10
C ALA A 94 7.49 2.19 8.06
N LEU A 95 6.53 1.38 7.64
CA LEU A 95 5.12 1.76 7.68
C LEU A 95 4.62 1.80 9.13
N GLU A 96 4.87 0.73 9.89
CA GLU A 96 4.41 0.58 11.28
C GLU A 96 5.02 1.62 12.22
N ASN A 97 6.34 1.85 12.14
CA ASN A 97 7.03 2.66 13.14
C ASN A 97 7.31 4.11 12.71
N VAL A 98 7.13 4.46 11.43
CA VAL A 98 7.42 5.83 10.95
C VAL A 98 6.22 6.45 10.25
N THR A 99 5.67 5.77 9.25
CA THR A 99 4.66 6.39 8.38
C THR A 99 3.30 6.49 9.06
N ILE A 100 2.83 5.39 9.68
CA ILE A 100 1.54 5.36 10.38
C ILE A 100 1.53 6.35 11.56
N PRO A 101 2.53 6.38 12.47
CA PRO A 101 2.54 7.34 13.58
C PRO A 101 2.60 8.78 13.10
N ARG A 102 3.33 9.06 12.02
CA ARG A 102 3.40 10.42 11.44
C ARG A 102 2.05 10.86 10.88
N ILE A 103 1.32 9.99 10.20
CA ILE A 103 -0.01 10.31 9.68
C ILE A 103 -1.00 10.50 10.83
N GLN A 104 -0.95 9.67 11.87
CA GLN A 104 -1.76 9.84 13.07
C GLN A 104 -1.50 11.18 13.76
N GLY A 105 -0.24 11.58 13.92
CA GLY A 105 0.08 12.90 14.48
C GLY A 105 -0.42 14.08 13.64
N VAL A 106 -0.52 13.92 12.31
CA VAL A 106 -1.13 14.94 11.43
C VAL A 106 -2.65 14.97 11.57
N LEU A 107 -3.29 13.81 11.69
CA LEU A 107 -4.74 13.72 11.97
C LEU A 107 -5.08 14.40 13.30
N ASP A 108 -4.35 14.09 14.37
CA ASP A 108 -4.54 14.71 15.68
C ASP A 108 -4.36 16.24 15.63
N TYR A 109 -3.47 16.75 14.76
CA TYR A 109 -3.29 18.19 14.58
C TYR A 109 -4.50 18.82 13.86
N ILE A 110 -4.99 18.19 12.79
CA ILE A 110 -6.16 18.66 12.06
C ILE A 110 -7.39 18.66 12.96
N ASP A 111 -7.62 17.59 13.72
CA ASP A 111 -8.77 17.48 14.62
C ASP A 111 -8.72 18.56 15.71
N ARG A 112 -7.55 18.82 16.31
CA ARG A 112 -7.40 19.92 17.29
C ARG A 112 -7.65 21.30 16.69
N GLU A 113 -7.20 21.53 15.46
CA GLU A 113 -7.40 22.82 14.79
C GLU A 113 -8.89 23.03 14.44
N LEU A 114 -9.58 21.98 13.99
CA LEU A 114 -11.01 22.02 13.73
C LEU A 114 -11.81 22.26 15.03
N ASP A 115 -11.48 21.55 16.12
CA ASP A 115 -12.14 21.74 17.41
C ASP A 115 -11.97 23.19 17.94
N GLU A 116 -10.78 23.78 17.77
CA GLU A 116 -10.55 25.17 18.21
C GLU A 116 -11.31 26.18 17.33
N LEU A 117 -11.35 25.96 16.01
CA LEU A 117 -12.18 26.75 15.10
C LEU A 117 -13.67 26.67 15.45
N GLU A 118 -14.19 25.47 15.73
CA GLU A 118 -15.56 25.27 16.17
C GLU A 118 -15.84 25.98 17.51
N ARG A 119 -14.86 25.97 18.43
CA ARG A 119 -14.96 26.66 19.72
C ARG A 119 -15.00 28.18 19.58
N GLU A 120 -14.19 28.75 18.69
CA GLU A 120 -14.21 30.17 18.37
C GLU A 120 -15.57 30.58 17.77
N ASP A 121 -16.06 29.81 16.81
CA ASP A 121 -17.35 30.05 16.16
C ASP A 121 -18.51 29.93 17.15
N PHE A 122 -18.49 28.93 18.03
CA PHE A 122 -19.49 28.77 19.10
C PHE A 122 -19.50 29.97 20.04
N THR A 123 -18.32 30.47 20.43
CA THR A 123 -18.21 31.64 21.29
C THR A 123 -18.75 32.89 20.60
N ARG A 124 -18.43 33.08 19.31
CA ARG A 124 -18.93 34.20 18.50
C ARG A 124 -20.45 34.19 18.40
N LEU A 125 -21.06 33.03 18.11
CA LEU A 125 -22.51 32.85 18.04
C LEU A 125 -23.19 33.14 19.39
N LYS A 126 -22.62 32.64 20.49
CA LYS A 126 -23.15 32.85 21.84
C LYS A 126 -23.15 34.34 22.24
N LEU A 127 -22.11 35.10 21.89
CA LEU A 127 -22.07 36.55 22.15
C LEU A 127 -23.12 37.31 21.34
N VAL A 128 -23.37 36.93 20.08
CA VAL A 128 -24.39 37.55 19.24
C VAL A 128 -25.80 37.26 19.77
N GLN A 129 -26.08 36.01 20.17
CA GLN A 129 -27.34 35.65 20.81
C GLN A 129 -27.54 36.40 22.13
N GLY A 130 -26.53 36.43 23.01
CA GLY A 130 -26.63 37.16 24.29
C GLY A 130 -26.90 38.66 24.09
N LYS A 131 -26.25 39.30 23.11
CA LYS A 131 -26.55 40.70 22.76
C LYS A 131 -27.97 40.89 22.24
N LYS A 132 -28.46 39.96 21.41
CA LYS A 132 -29.83 39.98 20.88
C LYS A 132 -30.85 39.82 22.01
N GLU A 133 -30.62 38.93 22.96
CA GLU A 133 -31.48 38.71 24.13
C GLU A 133 -31.55 39.94 25.04
N VAL A 134 -30.40 40.56 25.35
CA VAL A 134 -30.37 41.81 26.15
C VAL A 134 -31.12 42.93 25.43
N ALA A 135 -30.88 43.12 24.12
CA ALA A 135 -31.59 44.12 23.35
C ALA A 135 -33.12 43.86 23.29
N MET A 136 -33.54 42.58 23.21
CA MET A 136 -34.97 42.21 23.27
C MET A 136 -35.57 42.46 24.65
N GLU A 137 -34.84 42.21 25.74
CA GLU A 137 -35.29 42.55 27.10
C GLU A 137 -35.42 44.06 27.32
N GLU A 138 -34.45 44.85 26.85
CA GLU A 138 -34.49 46.31 26.94
C GLU A 138 -35.65 46.88 26.11
N ALA A 139 -35.87 46.35 24.90
CA ALA A 139 -37.03 46.71 24.08
C ALA A 139 -38.36 46.33 24.74
N ARG A 140 -38.45 45.18 25.43
CA ARG A 140 -39.63 44.81 26.22
C ARG A 140 -39.87 45.78 27.38
N LYS A 141 -38.83 46.11 28.16
CA LYS A 141 -38.93 47.06 29.27
C LYS A 141 -39.31 48.46 28.81
N GLU A 142 -38.78 48.91 27.67
CA GLU A 142 -39.19 50.18 27.07
C GLU A 142 -40.64 50.16 26.58
N ASN A 143 -41.09 49.07 25.97
CA ASN A 143 -42.48 48.93 25.51
C ASN A 143 -43.46 48.84 26.70
N GLU A 144 -43.10 48.16 27.79
CA GLU A 144 -43.88 48.13 29.03
C GLU A 144 -43.94 49.52 29.68
N ALA A 145 -42.83 50.28 29.72
CA ALA A 145 -42.80 51.65 30.22
C ALA A 145 -43.62 52.64 29.35
N LYS A 146 -43.58 52.49 28.02
CA LYS A 146 -44.41 53.26 27.08
C LYS A 146 -45.89 52.85 27.15
N GLY A 147 -46.18 51.59 27.47
CA GLY A 147 -47.54 51.07 27.70
C GLY A 147 -48.23 51.66 28.94
N VAL A 148 -47.51 51.80 30.06
CA VAL A 148 -48.04 52.43 31.29
C VAL A 148 -48.34 53.92 31.07
N ASN A 149 -47.57 54.61 30.21
CA ASN A 149 -47.82 56.02 29.90
C ASN A 149 -48.94 56.23 28.86
N ARG A 150 -49.21 55.24 27.99
CA ARG A 150 -50.39 55.22 27.10
C ARG A 150 -51.70 54.92 27.83
N MET A 151 -51.66 54.17 28.93
CA MET A 151 -52.85 53.85 29.74
C MET A 151 -53.40 55.05 30.53
N LYS A 152 -52.63 56.16 30.63
CA LYS A 152 -53.12 57.45 31.13
C LYS A 152 -53.69 58.38 30.05
N ALA A 153 -53.59 58.01 28.76
CA ALA A 153 -53.89 58.93 27.65
C ALA A 153 -55.03 58.52 26.72
N ASN A 154 -55.38 57.23 26.56
CA ASN A 154 -56.34 56.86 25.51
C ASN A 154 -57.50 56.00 26.03
N GLU A 155 -58.66 56.64 26.24
CA GLU A 155 -59.98 56.00 26.36
C GLU A 155 -60.59 55.62 24.99
N ALA A 156 -59.82 55.69 23.89
CA ALA A 156 -60.29 55.24 22.57
C ALA A 156 -59.10 54.88 21.67
N ASP A 157 -58.78 53.59 21.55
CA ASP A 157 -57.99 53.10 20.42
C ASP A 157 -58.44 51.67 20.05
N ILE A 158 -59.09 51.52 18.89
CA ILE A 158 -59.82 50.33 18.43
C ILE A 158 -58.90 49.31 17.72
N THR A 159 -57.58 49.56 17.67
CA THR A 159 -56.63 48.69 16.94
C THR A 159 -55.74 47.83 17.83
N SER A 160 -56.11 47.56 19.08
CA SER A 160 -55.33 46.73 20.01
C SER A 160 -55.28 45.23 19.70
N ASN A 161 -55.91 44.78 18.62
CA ASN A 161 -56.04 43.35 18.27
C ASN A 161 -55.29 42.93 16.99
N TYR A 162 -54.31 43.73 16.52
CA TYR A 162 -53.41 43.25 15.47
C TYR A 162 -52.09 42.77 16.06
N ASP A 163 -52.00 41.46 16.24
CA ASP A 163 -50.76 40.74 16.55
C ASP A 163 -50.06 40.40 15.21
N ALA A 164 -48.88 40.97 14.99
CA ALA A 164 -48.06 40.74 13.79
C ALA A 164 -46.98 39.67 14.04
N GLY A 165 -47.18 38.82 15.06
CA GLY A 165 -46.24 37.78 15.48
C GLY A 165 -46.49 36.37 14.93
N ASP A 166 -47.54 36.15 14.15
CA ASP A 166 -47.96 34.78 13.74
C ASP A 166 -47.17 34.19 12.55
N ASP A 167 -46.11 34.86 12.08
CA ASP A 167 -45.15 34.27 11.14
C ASP A 167 -43.98 33.62 11.92
N ALA A 168 -44.33 32.67 12.79
CA ALA A 168 -43.40 31.63 13.20
C ALA A 168 -43.40 30.53 12.12
N ASP A 169 -42.20 30.08 11.78
CA ASP A 169 -41.87 28.84 11.05
C ASP A 169 -41.84 28.90 9.51
N VAL A 170 -40.73 29.45 8.99
CA VAL A 170 -40.06 28.80 7.84
C VAL A 170 -38.61 28.56 8.23
N VAL A 171 -38.35 27.34 8.71
CA VAL A 171 -37.02 26.78 8.92
C VAL A 171 -36.58 26.12 7.63
N PHE A 172 -35.49 26.60 7.04
CA PHE A 172 -34.59 25.84 6.16
C PHE A 172 -33.15 26.14 6.58
#